data_AF-A0A518LJF1-F1
#
_entry.id   AF-A0A518LJF1-F1
#
_cell.length_a   1.000
_cell.length_b   1.000
_cell.length_c   1.000
_cell.angle_alpha   90.00
_cell.angle_beta   90.00
_cell.angle_gamma   90.00
#
_symmetry.space_group_name_H-M   'P 1'
#
loop_
_entity.id
_entity.type
_entity.pdbx_description
1 polymer ?
#
loop_
_entity_poly.entity_id
_entity_poly.type
_entity_poly.pdbx_seq_one_letter_code
_entity_poly.pdbx_strand_id
1 'polypeptide(L)'
;MTLYRFFKRLSCGTGLALALNATVAASEPKGPTANQSGPTHAEAYTVIREPSQGRPIFITPGETFYFVMQRGPQVHGDVRFLLRHAIEPTVRVPLKATTPPSYNDEYCSMVLMVPAEATPGLYDLELAAPGGNFYSRRSVKIVDTFRTEFRFVHLSNMNIGDLTAPAFDDTLPREINLLAPEFIIATGDYTEWARARDDATSWRTVLTYFQQFNAPVFMLCGQHDHQESFTQYVASRPIGTIDYGAYHGLLLLDHPGSPIDQDFSQLQWIENDLRRNKNKKLTFLCTNSDELALLDIWRANGNLETFIEEYKIRLFLTGGSTDWDFKEFADRLKGVPTLQFVRTHQSSTSLRDRALGISHYRVIEVKGDQLAFVYPDDNAAEKLQHSIPSGRLRTFFDSPNDGTAARVGVTIQNALNQGFDNAQVWLRVAKKGDAKPTIEPGRVLNTLDAGDYWACNVAVDVPDKSAVRLVASNNADDVPPALPIDVAFEGPREWSFSPKSTQFGLSYFTCPEKVTLNLTNRAKSTITCWPIIRVNGGELHPDRKAVPRLPLTLEPGKTTPIPLVLQLRRISPGPHAMQIHFLEDPLSRLTTFNVTLAAAPQ
;
A
#
# COMPACT_ATOMS: atom_id res chain seq x y z
N MET A 1 47.20 -22.52 -20.55
CA MET A 1 48.49 -22.98 -20.00
C MET A 1 49.55 -21.93 -20.36
N THR A 2 49.99 -21.17 -19.35
CA THR A 2 51.27 -20.42 -19.23
C THR A 2 51.65 -19.43 -20.35
N LEU A 3 51.40 -18.10 -20.25
CA LEU A 3 52.05 -17.02 -19.47
C LEU A 3 53.19 -16.25 -20.19
N TYR A 4 52.98 -14.91 -20.24
CA TYR A 4 53.90 -13.79 -19.97
C TYR A 4 54.82 -13.18 -21.03
N ARG A 5 54.69 -11.84 -21.14
CA ARG A 5 55.66 -10.72 -21.34
C ARG A 5 54.95 -9.62 -22.16
N PHE A 6 55.05 -8.29 -21.97
CA PHE A 6 55.93 -7.36 -21.27
C PHE A 6 55.22 -5.97 -21.32
N PHE A 7 55.30 -5.11 -20.30
CA PHE A 7 55.77 -3.71 -20.42
C PHE A 7 55.83 -3.00 -19.05
N LYS A 8 56.85 -2.16 -18.90
CA LYS A 8 57.27 -1.45 -17.68
C LYS A 8 57.33 0.05 -18.00
N ARG A 9 56.96 0.87 -17.00
CA ARG A 9 57.51 2.19 -16.58
C ARG A 9 56.88 3.53 -17.03
N LEU A 10 56.70 4.37 -15.97
CA LEU A 10 57.01 5.81 -15.76
C LEU A 10 55.92 6.90 -15.96
N SER A 11 55.49 7.51 -14.84
CA SER A 11 55.64 8.94 -14.42
C SER A 11 54.57 9.29 -13.38
N CYS A 12 54.91 9.66 -12.13
CA CYS A 12 55.19 11.00 -11.59
C CYS A 12 54.08 12.04 -11.83
N GLY A 13 53.41 12.50 -10.76
CA GLY A 13 52.45 13.61 -10.82
C GLY A 13 51.66 13.85 -9.53
N THR A 14 52.27 14.61 -8.61
CA THR A 14 51.69 15.67 -7.75
C THR A 14 50.30 15.52 -7.12
N GLY A 15 50.25 15.75 -5.81
CA GLY A 15 49.06 15.64 -4.97
C GLY A 15 48.01 16.72 -5.16
N LEU A 16 46.80 16.38 -4.73
CA LEU A 16 45.80 17.32 -4.24
C LEU A 16 44.97 16.58 -3.18
N ALA A 17 45.21 16.89 -1.91
CA ALA A 17 44.41 16.38 -0.81
C ALA A 17 43.14 17.23 -0.70
N LEU A 18 42.01 16.66 -1.13
CA LEU A 18 40.67 17.20 -0.89
C LEU A 18 40.08 16.47 0.31
N ALA A 19 40.05 17.16 1.44
CA ALA A 19 39.33 16.72 2.63
C ALA A 19 37.82 16.99 2.43
N LEU A 20 37.05 15.93 2.29
CA LEU A 20 35.59 15.93 2.39
C LEU A 20 35.19 14.66 3.16
N ASN A 21 35.16 14.78 4.49
CA ASN A 21 34.50 13.82 5.37
C ASN A 21 33.42 14.57 6.14
N ALA A 22 32.18 14.43 5.68
CA ALA A 22 30.99 14.64 6.48
C ALA A 22 30.07 13.44 6.23
N THR A 23 30.42 12.32 6.86
CA THR A 23 29.56 11.14 6.99
C THR A 23 28.46 11.50 7.98
N VAL A 24 27.28 11.85 7.49
CA VAL A 24 26.06 11.85 8.31
C VAL A 24 25.71 10.37 8.54
N ALA A 25 26.04 9.87 9.73
CA ALA A 25 25.59 8.56 10.17
C ALA A 25 24.06 8.61 10.35
N ALA A 26 23.34 8.01 9.41
CA ALA A 26 21.94 7.66 9.62
C ALA A 26 21.91 6.61 10.73
N SER A 27 21.43 6.99 11.91
CA SER A 27 21.15 6.04 12.99
C SER A 27 19.98 5.16 12.54
N GLU A 28 20.26 3.90 12.23
CA GLU A 28 19.22 2.88 12.12
C GLU A 28 18.41 2.86 13.43
N PRO A 29 17.07 2.93 13.37
CA PRO A 29 16.25 2.73 14.56
C PRO A 29 16.51 1.30 15.06
N LYS A 30 17.16 1.18 16.21
CA LYS A 30 17.29 -0.09 16.93
C LYS A 30 15.87 -0.62 17.18
N GLY A 31 15.51 -1.69 16.47
CA GLY A 31 14.31 -2.45 16.76
C GLY A 31 14.32 -2.89 18.23
N PRO A 32 13.14 -2.99 18.86
CA PRO A 32 13.05 -3.35 20.28
C PRO A 32 13.69 -4.72 20.52
N THR A 33 14.76 -4.76 21.30
CA THR A 33 15.37 -5.98 21.81
C THR A 33 14.39 -6.66 22.77
N ALA A 34 13.65 -7.64 22.26
CA ALA A 34 12.79 -8.51 23.05
C ALA A 34 13.64 -9.53 23.81
N ASN A 35 13.96 -9.25 25.07
CA ASN A 35 14.44 -10.24 26.01
C ASN A 35 13.47 -10.29 27.20
N GLN A 36 12.42 -11.09 27.05
CA GLN A 36 11.64 -11.62 28.16
C GLN A 36 11.47 -13.12 27.93
N SER A 37 12.11 -13.91 28.78
CA SER A 37 11.88 -15.35 28.92
C SER A 37 10.45 -15.58 29.42
N GLY A 38 9.52 -15.80 28.49
CA GLY A 38 8.14 -16.16 28.79
C GLY A 38 7.99 -17.64 29.19
N PRO A 39 6.90 -17.99 29.87
CA PRO A 39 6.60 -19.36 30.28
C PRO A 39 6.48 -20.28 29.06
N THR A 40 6.76 -21.57 29.25
CA THR A 40 6.52 -22.66 28.29
C THR A 40 5.04 -22.61 27.85
N HIS A 41 4.81 -22.00 26.69
CA HIS A 41 3.48 -21.77 26.14
C HIS A 41 2.86 -23.10 25.68
N ALA A 42 1.92 -23.62 26.46
CA ALA A 42 0.88 -24.50 25.92
C ALA A 42 0.28 -23.83 24.68
N GLU A 43 0.09 -24.59 23.60
CA GLU A 43 -0.41 -24.09 22.31
C GLU A 43 -1.68 -23.25 22.51
N ALA A 44 -1.52 -21.93 22.41
CA ALA A 44 -2.61 -21.01 22.64
C ALA A 44 -3.53 -21.04 21.42
N TYR A 45 -4.53 -21.93 21.44
CA TYR A 45 -5.63 -21.93 20.49
C TYR A 45 -6.25 -20.52 20.39
N THR A 46 -6.64 -20.13 19.17
CA THR A 46 -7.35 -18.87 18.95
C THR A 46 -8.74 -18.96 19.58
N VAL A 47 -8.93 -18.29 20.72
CA VAL A 47 -10.23 -18.28 21.40
C VAL A 47 -11.29 -17.59 20.56
N ILE A 48 -10.97 -16.46 19.92
CA ILE A 48 -11.89 -15.76 19.01
C ILE A 48 -11.73 -16.36 17.60
N ARG A 49 -12.82 -16.88 17.04
CA ARG A 49 -12.85 -17.53 15.72
C ARG A 49 -13.36 -16.60 14.62
N GLU A 50 -14.38 -15.80 14.90
CA GLU A 50 -14.97 -14.87 13.94
C GLU A 50 -15.36 -13.54 14.61
N PRO A 51 -15.02 -12.39 14.00
CA PRO A 51 -14.12 -12.24 12.85
C PRO A 51 -12.67 -12.62 13.20
N SER A 52 -11.88 -13.05 12.22
CA SER A 52 -10.48 -13.47 12.39
C SER A 52 -9.51 -12.48 11.74
N GLN A 53 -8.20 -12.61 12.03
CA GLN A 53 -7.19 -11.78 11.36
C GLN A 53 -7.16 -12.02 9.83
N GLY A 54 -7.39 -13.26 9.37
CA GLY A 54 -7.42 -13.60 7.94
C GLY A 54 -8.78 -13.43 7.27
N ARG A 55 -9.85 -13.21 8.04
CA ARG A 55 -11.21 -12.89 7.58
C ARG A 55 -11.76 -11.70 8.39
N PRO A 56 -11.17 -10.51 8.21
CA PRO A 56 -11.66 -9.31 8.85
C PRO A 56 -13.02 -8.91 8.28
N ILE A 57 -13.76 -8.10 9.03
CA ILE A 57 -15.04 -7.53 8.60
C ILE A 57 -14.95 -6.01 8.48
N PHE A 58 -15.78 -5.45 7.60
CA PHE A 58 -16.05 -4.01 7.54
C PHE A 58 -17.39 -3.72 8.18
N ILE A 59 -17.46 -2.63 8.95
CA ILE A 59 -18.67 -2.26 9.66
C ILE A 59 -18.76 -0.74 9.82
N THR A 60 -19.97 -0.19 9.80
CA THR A 60 -20.19 1.22 10.13
C THR A 60 -20.61 1.39 11.60
N PRO A 61 -20.39 2.57 12.22
CA PRO A 61 -20.84 2.80 13.59
C PRO A 61 -22.35 2.56 13.76
N GLY A 62 -22.74 1.88 14.84
CA GLY A 62 -24.12 1.51 15.13
C GLY A 62 -24.58 0.16 14.55
N GLU A 63 -23.82 -0.44 13.64
CA GLU A 63 -24.15 -1.75 13.07
C GLU A 63 -23.77 -2.92 14.00
N THR A 64 -24.27 -4.10 13.64
CA THR A 64 -24.01 -5.35 14.35
C THR A 64 -23.27 -6.36 13.50
N PHE A 65 -22.47 -7.22 14.13
CA PHE A 65 -21.81 -8.34 13.47
C PHE A 65 -21.88 -9.64 14.28
N TYR A 66 -21.73 -10.75 13.58
CA TYR A 66 -21.69 -12.08 14.19
C TYR A 66 -20.32 -12.33 14.83
N PHE A 67 -20.34 -12.82 16.05
CA PHE A 67 -19.16 -13.18 16.83
C PHE A 67 -19.19 -14.66 17.16
N VAL A 68 -18.04 -15.33 16.99
CA VAL A 68 -17.84 -16.71 17.42
C VAL A 68 -16.57 -16.82 18.22
N MET A 69 -16.64 -17.50 19.35
CA MET A 69 -15.48 -17.95 20.11
C MET A 69 -15.54 -19.45 20.38
N GLN A 70 -14.36 -20.07 20.44
CA GLN A 70 -14.20 -21.42 20.96
C GLN A 70 -14.26 -21.37 22.49
N ARG A 71 -15.04 -22.27 23.08
CA ARG A 71 -15.13 -22.44 24.52
C ARG A 71 -13.86 -23.13 25.01
N GLY A 72 -13.27 -22.56 26.05
CA GLY A 72 -12.11 -23.13 26.73
C GLY A 72 -12.18 -22.85 28.22
N PRO A 73 -11.42 -23.59 29.05
CA PRO A 73 -11.40 -23.40 30.50
C PRO A 73 -10.97 -21.98 30.91
N GLN A 74 -10.26 -21.28 30.02
CA GLN A 74 -9.78 -19.91 30.22
C GLN A 74 -10.89 -18.84 30.06
N VAL A 75 -12.05 -19.18 29.49
CA VAL A 75 -13.18 -18.26 29.30
C VAL A 75 -14.33 -18.69 30.19
N HIS A 76 -14.44 -18.08 31.37
CA HIS A 76 -15.48 -18.36 32.36
C HIS A 76 -15.93 -17.08 33.06
N GLY A 77 -17.12 -17.07 33.65
CA GLY A 77 -17.65 -15.89 34.36
C GLY A 77 -18.04 -14.73 33.43
N ASP A 78 -18.02 -13.52 33.98
CA ASP A 78 -18.41 -12.30 33.26
C ASP A 78 -17.36 -11.93 32.21
N VAL A 79 -17.80 -11.80 30.96
CA VAL A 79 -16.95 -11.42 29.83
C VAL A 79 -17.29 -10.03 29.32
N ARG A 80 -16.28 -9.31 28.86
CA ARG A 80 -16.43 -8.00 28.20
C ARG A 80 -15.83 -8.05 26.80
N PHE A 81 -16.50 -7.40 25.85
CA PHE A 81 -16.06 -7.29 24.47
C PHE A 81 -15.64 -5.86 24.20
N LEU A 82 -14.46 -5.67 23.65
CA LEU A 82 -13.94 -4.36 23.28
C LEU A 82 -13.31 -4.42 21.89
N LEU A 83 -13.34 -3.30 21.18
CA LEU A 83 -12.43 -3.06 20.06
C LEU A 83 -11.25 -2.24 20.58
N ARG A 84 -10.04 -2.66 20.23
CA ARG A 84 -8.79 -1.98 20.59
C ARG A 84 -8.16 -1.42 19.32
N HIS A 85 -8.01 -0.10 19.23
CA HIS A 85 -7.51 0.53 18.01
C HIS A 85 -6.10 0.03 17.71
N ALA A 86 -5.90 -0.47 16.51
CA ALA A 86 -4.77 -1.36 16.29
C ALA A 86 -3.45 -0.59 16.05
N ILE A 87 -3.51 0.72 15.78
CA ILE A 87 -2.34 1.62 15.76
C ILE A 87 -2.13 2.30 17.13
N GLU A 88 -3.22 2.56 17.86
CA GLU A 88 -3.22 3.34 19.11
C GLU A 88 -3.98 2.57 20.19
N PRO A 89 -3.35 1.54 20.79
CA PRO A 89 -4.10 0.52 21.53
C PRO A 89 -4.63 0.96 22.90
N THR A 90 -4.37 2.22 23.29
CA THR A 90 -5.00 2.90 24.42
C THR A 90 -6.44 3.33 24.10
N VAL A 91 -6.75 3.56 22.81
CA VAL A 91 -8.10 3.85 22.34
C VAL A 91 -8.89 2.55 22.28
N ARG A 92 -9.95 2.47 23.08
CA ARG A 92 -10.82 1.28 23.20
C ARG A 92 -12.27 1.67 23.03
N VAL A 93 -13.02 0.83 22.33
CA VAL A 93 -14.47 1.00 22.10
C VAL A 93 -15.19 -0.21 22.72
N PRO A 94 -16.05 -0.03 23.73
CA PRO A 94 -16.80 -1.13 24.31
C PRO A 94 -17.86 -1.63 23.31
N LEU A 95 -18.02 -2.94 23.20
CA LEU A 95 -19.06 -3.56 22.37
C LEU A 95 -20.23 -4.03 23.24
N LYS A 96 -21.43 -3.99 22.68
CA LYS A 96 -22.65 -4.48 23.34
C LYS A 96 -23.18 -5.73 22.67
N ALA A 97 -23.42 -6.79 23.42
CA ALA A 97 -24.17 -7.95 22.92
C ALA A 97 -25.64 -7.57 22.70
N THR A 98 -26.18 -7.92 21.54
CA THR A 98 -27.57 -7.65 21.13
C THR A 98 -28.45 -8.89 21.17
N THR A 99 -27.83 -10.07 21.18
CA THR A 99 -28.49 -11.35 21.37
C THR A 99 -27.92 -12.02 22.63
N PRO A 100 -28.71 -12.87 23.30
CA PRO A 100 -28.16 -13.81 24.27
C PRO A 100 -27.07 -14.68 23.62
N PRO A 101 -26.08 -15.15 24.40
CA PRO A 101 -25.11 -16.12 23.91
C PRO A 101 -25.79 -17.44 23.55
N SER A 102 -25.49 -17.96 22.36
CA SER A 102 -25.88 -19.28 21.89
C SER A 102 -24.70 -20.24 22.06
N TYR A 103 -24.93 -21.34 22.78
CA TYR A 103 -23.88 -22.32 23.08
C TYR A 103 -24.12 -23.63 22.33
N ASN A 104 -23.04 -24.19 21.80
CA ASN A 104 -22.95 -25.62 21.55
C ASN A 104 -21.79 -26.20 22.38
N ASP A 105 -21.46 -27.47 22.18
CA ASP A 105 -20.44 -28.16 22.99
C ASP A 105 -19.06 -27.47 22.90
N GLU A 106 -18.71 -26.91 21.74
CA GLU A 106 -17.37 -26.37 21.47
C GLU A 106 -17.32 -24.83 21.34
N TYR A 107 -18.44 -24.18 21.02
CA TYR A 107 -18.49 -22.78 20.60
C TYR A 107 -19.55 -22.00 21.36
N CYS A 108 -19.29 -20.70 21.49
CA CYS A 108 -20.26 -19.69 21.88
C CYS A 108 -20.36 -18.67 20.76
N SER A 109 -21.58 -18.35 20.34
CA SER A 109 -21.84 -17.29 19.37
C SER A 109 -22.84 -16.27 19.87
N MET A 110 -22.71 -15.04 19.39
CA MET A 110 -23.65 -13.94 19.67
C MET A 110 -23.50 -12.85 18.61
N VAL A 111 -24.38 -11.87 18.66
CA VAL A 111 -24.31 -10.68 17.81
C VAL A 111 -23.84 -9.48 18.65
N LEU A 112 -22.73 -8.87 18.23
CA LEU A 112 -22.15 -7.69 18.88
C LEU A 112 -22.48 -6.42 18.09
N MET A 113 -22.70 -5.31 18.79
CA MET A 113 -22.95 -3.99 18.22
C MET A 113 -21.77 -3.06 18.44
N VAL A 114 -21.38 -2.35 17.39
CA VAL A 114 -20.41 -1.25 17.45
C VAL A 114 -21.16 0.02 17.87
N PRO A 115 -20.70 0.77 18.90
CA PRO A 115 -21.33 2.03 19.28
C PRO A 115 -21.36 3.06 18.13
N ALA A 116 -22.35 3.96 18.15
CA ALA A 116 -22.53 4.97 17.10
C ALA A 116 -21.42 6.04 17.10
N GLU A 117 -20.77 6.24 18.24
CA GLU A 117 -19.65 7.16 18.45
C GLU A 117 -18.27 6.56 18.11
N ALA A 118 -18.22 5.29 17.70
CA ALA A 118 -16.97 4.62 17.38
C ALA A 118 -16.27 5.31 16.21
N THR A 119 -14.99 5.64 16.37
CA THR A 119 -14.23 6.30 15.32
C THR A 119 -13.80 5.31 14.23
N PRO A 120 -13.73 5.74 12.96
CA PRO A 120 -13.17 4.93 11.88
C PRO A 120 -11.74 4.51 12.17
N GLY A 121 -11.42 3.26 11.86
CA GLY A 121 -10.12 2.69 12.18
C GLY A 121 -10.09 1.19 12.00
N LEU A 122 -8.89 0.63 12.06
CA LEU A 122 -8.68 -0.81 12.13
C LEU A 122 -8.48 -1.21 13.58
N TYR A 123 -9.19 -2.24 14.01
CA TYR A 123 -9.26 -2.65 15.41
C TYR A 123 -8.93 -4.13 15.57
N ASP A 124 -8.31 -4.45 16.70
CA ASP A 124 -8.31 -5.79 17.26
C ASP A 124 -9.63 -5.99 18.02
N LEU A 125 -10.22 -7.17 17.91
CA LEU A 125 -11.33 -7.58 18.78
C LEU A 125 -10.76 -8.22 20.04
N GLU A 126 -11.06 -7.63 21.20
CA GLU A 126 -10.61 -8.05 22.53
C GLU A 126 -11.79 -8.68 23.30
N LEU A 127 -11.59 -9.90 23.78
CA LEU A 127 -12.44 -10.59 24.76
C LEU A 127 -11.71 -10.56 26.10
N ALA A 128 -12.21 -9.78 27.05
CA ALA A 128 -11.68 -9.73 28.41
C ALA A 128 -12.51 -10.66 29.31
N ALA A 129 -11.84 -11.65 29.93
CA ALA A 129 -12.43 -12.60 30.86
C ALA A 129 -11.56 -12.72 32.13
N PRO A 130 -12.08 -13.28 33.24
CA PRO A 130 -11.29 -13.59 34.44
C PRO A 130 -10.02 -14.39 34.18
N GLY A 131 -10.03 -15.32 33.21
CA GLY A 131 -8.87 -16.12 32.82
C GLY A 131 -7.86 -15.39 31.92
N GLY A 132 -8.12 -14.14 31.51
CA GLY A 132 -7.22 -13.33 30.70
C GLY A 132 -7.92 -12.61 29.53
N ASN A 133 -7.11 -11.93 28.73
CA ASN A 133 -7.56 -11.24 27.52
C ASN A 133 -7.20 -12.05 26.28
N PHE A 134 -8.16 -12.21 25.38
CA PHE A 134 -8.00 -12.89 24.10
C PHE A 134 -8.22 -11.91 22.95
N TYR A 135 -7.51 -12.10 21.85
CA TYR A 135 -7.48 -11.14 20.76
C TYR A 135 -7.67 -11.82 19.40
N SER A 136 -8.52 -11.23 18.57
CA SER A 136 -8.50 -11.42 17.12
C SER A 136 -7.98 -10.14 16.49
N ARG A 137 -6.72 -10.18 16.05
CA ARG A 137 -5.96 -8.99 15.68
C ARG A 137 -6.40 -8.49 14.31
N ARG A 138 -6.50 -7.17 14.12
CA ARG A 138 -6.84 -6.51 12.84
C ARG A 138 -8.11 -7.06 12.18
N SER A 139 -9.08 -7.50 12.96
CA SER A 139 -10.24 -8.28 12.50
C SER A 139 -11.50 -7.44 12.25
N VAL A 140 -11.52 -6.19 12.71
CA VAL A 140 -12.67 -5.28 12.55
C VAL A 140 -12.20 -3.94 11.99
N LYS A 141 -12.67 -3.58 10.80
CA LYS A 141 -12.44 -2.27 10.18
C LYS A 141 -13.72 -1.44 10.29
N ILE A 142 -13.70 -0.42 11.13
CA ILE A 142 -14.79 0.57 11.19
C ILE A 142 -14.57 1.59 10.08
N VAL A 143 -15.59 1.80 9.24
CA VAL A 143 -15.60 2.79 8.16
C VAL A 143 -16.77 3.75 8.36
N ASP A 144 -16.59 5.03 8.05
CA ASP A 144 -17.72 5.98 8.05
C ASP A 144 -18.73 5.63 6.96
N THR A 145 -18.19 5.34 5.77
CA THR A 145 -18.95 5.05 4.55
C THR A 145 -18.15 4.12 3.66
N PHE A 146 -18.81 3.18 2.99
CA PHE A 146 -18.19 2.38 1.94
C PHE A 146 -17.90 3.24 0.71
N ARG A 147 -16.62 3.34 0.34
CA ARG A 147 -16.17 4.19 -0.77
C ARG A 147 -16.47 3.53 -2.11
N THR A 148 -16.75 4.34 -3.13
CA THR A 148 -16.80 3.89 -4.52
C THR A 148 -15.50 4.17 -5.28
N GLU A 149 -14.61 4.94 -4.69
CA GLU A 149 -13.25 5.19 -5.17
C GLU A 149 -12.29 4.83 -4.04
N PHE A 150 -11.56 3.73 -4.22
CA PHE A 150 -10.64 3.20 -3.22
C PHE A 150 -9.56 2.39 -3.92
N ARG A 151 -8.52 2.03 -3.17
CA ARG A 151 -7.51 1.09 -3.62
C ARG A 151 -7.40 -0.06 -2.64
N PHE A 152 -7.07 -1.24 -3.14
CA PHE A 152 -6.66 -2.37 -2.33
C PHE A 152 -5.34 -2.92 -2.88
N VAL A 153 -4.63 -3.68 -2.07
CA VAL A 153 -3.34 -4.27 -2.45
C VAL A 153 -3.45 -5.78 -2.55
N HIS A 154 -2.80 -6.35 -3.56
CA HIS A 154 -2.66 -7.79 -3.76
C HIS A 154 -1.22 -8.21 -3.50
N LEU A 155 -1.05 -9.20 -2.62
CA LEU A 155 0.21 -9.84 -2.27
C LEU A 155 0.14 -11.34 -2.61
N SER A 156 1.26 -11.95 -2.96
CA SER A 156 1.30 -13.40 -3.18
C SER A 156 2.68 -14.00 -2.96
N ASN A 157 2.75 -15.31 -2.72
CA ASN A 157 3.97 -16.12 -2.83
C ASN A 157 5.16 -15.50 -2.09
N MET A 158 5.05 -15.41 -0.76
CA MET A 158 6.14 -14.93 0.07
C MET A 158 7.21 -16.01 0.27
N ASN A 159 6.85 -17.29 0.24
CA ASN A 159 7.79 -18.43 0.26
C ASN A 159 8.86 -18.34 1.38
N ILE A 160 8.46 -17.90 2.58
CA ILE A 160 9.40 -17.73 3.69
C ILE A 160 9.93 -19.09 4.15
N GLY A 161 11.25 -19.16 4.32
CA GLY A 161 11.98 -20.40 4.61
C GLY A 161 12.70 -20.98 3.39
N ASP A 162 12.50 -20.40 2.20
CA ASP A 162 13.45 -20.56 1.10
C ASP A 162 14.82 -19.96 1.47
N LEU A 163 15.90 -20.51 0.92
CA LEU A 163 17.27 -20.05 1.24
C LEU A 163 17.53 -18.59 0.82
N THR A 164 16.78 -18.10 -0.17
CA THR A 164 16.88 -16.72 -0.68
C THR A 164 15.82 -15.79 -0.07
N ALA A 165 14.83 -16.35 0.63
CA ALA A 165 13.83 -15.61 1.41
C ALA A 165 13.69 -16.19 2.84
N PRO A 166 14.73 -16.04 3.69
CA PRO A 166 14.71 -16.63 5.03
C PRO A 166 13.72 -15.93 5.98
N ALA A 167 13.30 -14.71 5.67
CA ALA A 167 12.40 -13.91 6.50
C ALA A 167 11.50 -13.02 5.63
N PHE A 168 10.37 -12.59 6.20
CA PHE A 168 9.50 -11.62 5.56
C PHE A 168 10.21 -10.28 5.33
N ASP A 169 9.93 -9.65 4.20
CA ASP A 169 10.42 -8.31 3.87
C ASP A 169 9.67 -7.24 4.68
N ASP A 170 10.40 -6.56 5.57
CA ASP A 170 9.86 -5.52 6.45
C ASP A 170 9.63 -4.19 5.73
N THR A 171 10.10 -4.05 4.49
CA THR A 171 9.85 -2.86 3.66
C THR A 171 8.43 -2.83 3.12
N LEU A 172 7.84 -4.00 2.84
CA LEU A 172 6.48 -4.13 2.30
C LEU A 172 5.41 -3.46 3.18
N PRO A 173 5.28 -3.77 4.49
CA PRO A 173 4.29 -3.11 5.33
C PRO A 173 4.51 -1.60 5.43
N ARG A 174 5.77 -1.15 5.53
CA ARG A 174 6.10 0.28 5.63
C ARG A 174 5.64 1.04 4.40
N GLU A 175 5.88 0.49 3.22
CA GLU A 175 5.51 1.09 1.95
C GLU A 175 3.99 1.03 1.71
N ILE A 176 3.39 -0.15 1.86
CA ILE A 176 1.95 -0.36 1.61
C ILE A 176 1.08 0.46 2.57
N ASN A 177 1.53 0.66 3.81
CA ASN A 177 0.81 1.51 4.77
C ASN A 177 0.69 2.97 4.30
N LEU A 178 1.65 3.47 3.51
CA LEU A 178 1.59 4.81 2.94
C LEU A 178 0.53 4.93 1.84
N LEU A 179 0.30 3.86 1.10
CA LEU A 179 -0.72 3.82 0.04
C LEU A 179 -2.14 3.91 0.61
N ALA A 180 -2.30 3.62 1.91
CA ALA A 180 -3.56 3.59 2.63
C ALA A 180 -4.62 2.72 1.95
N PRO A 181 -4.32 1.44 1.62
CA PRO A 181 -5.30 0.58 1.01
C PRO A 181 -6.49 0.34 1.94
N GLU A 182 -7.66 0.19 1.35
CA GLU A 182 -8.88 -0.13 2.08
C GLU A 182 -8.79 -1.52 2.71
N PHE A 183 -8.16 -2.45 1.98
CA PHE A 183 -7.81 -3.79 2.41
C PHE A 183 -6.69 -4.39 1.58
N ILE A 184 -6.21 -5.55 2.02
CA ILE A 184 -5.18 -6.34 1.34
C ILE A 184 -5.77 -7.73 1.06
N ILE A 185 -5.51 -8.27 -0.12
CA ILE A 185 -5.77 -9.68 -0.46
C ILE A 185 -4.42 -10.35 -0.61
N ALA A 186 -4.20 -11.46 0.11
CA ALA A 186 -2.95 -12.20 0.08
C ALA A 186 -3.21 -13.64 -0.36
N THR A 187 -2.77 -14.03 -1.55
CA THR A 187 -3.18 -15.26 -2.26
C THR A 187 -2.36 -16.51 -1.91
N GLY A 188 -1.89 -16.64 -0.67
CA GLY A 188 -1.22 -17.84 -0.16
C GLY A 188 0.26 -17.98 -0.53
N ASP A 189 0.82 -19.13 -0.17
CA ASP A 189 2.24 -19.49 -0.22
C ASP A 189 3.09 -18.52 0.61
N TYR A 190 2.72 -18.35 1.88
CA TYR A 190 3.44 -17.47 2.79
C TYR A 190 4.76 -18.09 3.25
N THR A 191 4.75 -19.41 3.38
CA THR A 191 5.87 -20.22 3.87
C THR A 191 6.20 -21.29 2.86
N GLU A 192 7.47 -21.59 2.66
CA GLU A 192 7.90 -22.52 1.59
C GLU A 192 7.66 -23.99 1.94
N TRP A 193 7.85 -24.36 3.21
CA TRP A 193 7.93 -25.77 3.62
C TRP A 193 6.89 -26.18 4.65
N ALA A 194 5.92 -25.32 5.01
CA ALA A 194 5.04 -25.59 6.14
C ALA A 194 4.16 -26.84 5.92
N ARG A 195 3.56 -27.01 4.73
CA ARG A 195 2.84 -28.25 4.40
C ARG A 195 3.76 -29.46 4.42
N ALA A 196 4.90 -29.37 3.74
CA ALA A 196 5.82 -30.50 3.60
C ALA A 196 6.43 -30.97 4.94
N ARG A 197 6.52 -30.07 5.92
CA ARG A 197 7.07 -30.33 7.26
C ARG A 197 6.00 -30.49 8.35
N ASP A 198 4.72 -30.44 8.00
CA ASP A 198 3.61 -30.47 8.97
C ASP A 198 3.74 -29.35 10.04
N ASP A 199 4.26 -28.18 9.65
CA ASP A 199 4.57 -27.09 10.58
C ASP A 199 3.38 -26.12 10.72
N ALA A 200 2.46 -26.50 11.61
CA ALA A 200 1.34 -25.66 11.98
C ALA A 200 1.74 -24.35 12.70
N THR A 201 2.94 -24.29 13.31
CA THR A 201 3.37 -23.15 14.13
C THR A 201 3.80 -21.95 13.28
N SER A 202 4.15 -22.19 12.02
CA SER A 202 4.52 -21.18 11.03
C SER A 202 3.48 -20.05 10.90
N TRP A 203 2.19 -20.34 11.07
CA TRP A 203 1.12 -19.34 11.05
C TRP A 203 1.29 -18.23 12.09
N ARG A 204 1.91 -18.50 13.24
CA ARG A 204 2.19 -17.44 14.23
C ARG A 204 3.09 -16.37 13.64
N THR A 205 4.13 -16.76 12.91
CA THR A 205 5.05 -15.84 12.24
C THR A 205 4.34 -15.07 11.14
N VAL A 206 3.56 -15.78 10.31
CA VAL A 206 2.76 -15.17 9.23
C VAL A 206 1.80 -14.12 9.78
N LEU A 207 1.00 -14.46 10.80
CA LEU A 207 0.03 -13.54 11.41
C LEU A 207 0.73 -12.36 12.09
N THR A 208 1.88 -12.58 12.73
CA THR A 208 2.68 -11.50 13.32
C THR A 208 3.20 -10.54 12.24
N TYR A 209 3.60 -11.05 11.08
CA TYR A 209 3.97 -10.20 9.95
C TYR A 209 2.79 -9.36 9.47
N PHE A 210 1.63 -9.99 9.23
CA PHE A 210 0.45 -9.27 8.72
C PHE A 210 -0.15 -8.24 9.71
N GLN A 211 0.19 -8.29 11.00
CA GLN A 211 -0.21 -7.26 11.96
C GLN A 211 0.47 -5.90 11.74
N GLN A 212 1.53 -5.85 10.94
CA GLN A 212 2.25 -4.63 10.63
C GLN A 212 1.50 -3.76 9.60
N PHE A 213 0.49 -4.29 8.91
CA PHE A 213 -0.33 -3.52 7.99
C PHE A 213 -1.41 -2.71 8.71
N ASN A 214 -1.63 -1.49 8.24
CA ASN A 214 -2.67 -0.56 8.70
C ASN A 214 -4.01 -0.79 7.97
N ALA A 215 -4.11 -1.88 7.22
CA ALA A 215 -5.29 -2.32 6.49
C ALA A 215 -5.65 -3.77 6.85
N PRO A 216 -6.94 -4.14 6.84
CA PRO A 216 -7.37 -5.52 7.03
C PRO A 216 -6.83 -6.43 5.91
N VAL A 217 -6.43 -7.66 6.25
CA VAL A 217 -5.82 -8.62 5.32
C VAL A 217 -6.72 -9.84 5.15
N PHE A 218 -7.14 -10.11 3.93
CA PHE A 218 -7.85 -11.33 3.56
C PHE A 218 -6.85 -12.37 3.02
N MET A 219 -6.75 -13.50 3.71
CA MET A 219 -5.69 -14.48 3.47
C MET A 219 -6.21 -15.75 2.78
N LEU A 220 -5.57 -16.24 1.73
CA LEU A 220 -5.86 -17.57 1.17
C LEU A 220 -4.82 -18.58 1.66
N CYS A 221 -5.15 -19.85 1.55
CA CYS A 221 -4.18 -20.93 1.77
C CYS A 221 -3.59 -21.34 0.42
N GLY A 222 -2.28 -21.23 0.28
CA GLY A 222 -1.56 -21.72 -0.89
C GLY A 222 -1.12 -23.17 -0.78
N GLN A 223 -0.50 -23.69 -1.84
CA GLN A 223 -0.02 -25.07 -1.88
C GLN A 223 1.08 -25.38 -0.85
N HIS A 224 1.91 -24.41 -0.49
CA HIS A 224 3.01 -24.61 0.46
C HIS A 224 2.60 -24.37 1.92
N ASP A 225 1.44 -23.76 2.12
CA ASP A 225 0.90 -23.44 3.44
C ASP A 225 0.26 -24.67 4.12
N HIS A 226 0.32 -24.70 5.44
CA HIS A 226 -0.27 -25.79 6.23
C HIS A 226 -1.80 -25.65 6.32
N GLN A 227 -2.52 -26.30 5.40
CA GLN A 227 -3.97 -26.16 5.22
C GLN A 227 -4.81 -26.59 6.44
N GLU A 228 -4.49 -27.69 7.11
CA GLU A 228 -5.31 -28.16 8.25
C GLU A 228 -5.35 -27.12 9.38
N SER A 229 -4.18 -26.54 9.69
CA SER A 229 -4.04 -25.53 10.72
C SER A 229 -4.42 -24.11 10.26
N PHE A 230 -4.62 -23.88 8.96
CA PHE A 230 -5.21 -22.63 8.46
C PHE A 230 -6.55 -22.37 9.15
N THR A 231 -7.38 -23.42 9.28
CA THR A 231 -8.70 -23.31 9.92
C THR A 231 -8.63 -23.04 11.42
N GLN A 232 -7.50 -23.38 12.04
CA GLN A 232 -7.24 -23.19 13.45
C GLN A 232 -6.69 -21.79 13.76
N TYR A 233 -5.83 -21.24 12.92
CA TYR A 233 -5.10 -20.00 13.24
C TYR A 233 -5.55 -18.78 12.45
N VAL A 234 -6.00 -18.96 11.20
CA VAL A 234 -6.17 -17.86 10.25
C VAL A 234 -7.63 -17.48 10.06
N ALA A 235 -8.49 -18.47 9.80
CA ALA A 235 -9.92 -18.28 9.48
C ALA A 235 -10.70 -19.53 9.84
N SER A 236 -12.01 -19.45 10.09
CA SER A 236 -12.83 -20.64 10.40
C SER A 236 -12.98 -21.62 9.23
N ARG A 237 -12.74 -21.15 8.00
CA ARG A 237 -12.87 -21.91 6.74
C ARG A 237 -11.81 -21.50 5.73
N PRO A 238 -11.35 -22.42 4.86
CA PRO A 238 -10.37 -22.10 3.81
C PRO A 238 -10.98 -21.20 2.72
N ILE A 239 -12.26 -21.42 2.38
CA ILE A 239 -13.04 -20.56 1.48
C ILE A 239 -13.75 -19.44 2.26
N GLY A 240 -14.09 -18.34 1.61
CA GLY A 240 -14.83 -17.25 2.25
C GLY A 240 -15.20 -16.12 1.30
N THR A 241 -15.76 -15.04 1.85
CA THR A 241 -16.17 -13.86 1.08
C THR A 241 -15.47 -12.60 1.57
N ILE A 242 -15.47 -11.58 0.72
CA ILE A 242 -15.16 -10.19 1.06
C ILE A 242 -16.39 -9.37 0.69
N ASP A 243 -16.93 -8.62 1.63
CA ASP A 243 -18.00 -7.68 1.36
C ASP A 243 -17.55 -6.27 1.75
N TYR A 244 -17.40 -5.40 0.75
CA TYR A 244 -17.10 -3.99 0.94
C TYR A 244 -18.19 -3.16 0.29
N GLY A 245 -19.27 -2.89 1.03
CA GLY A 245 -20.45 -2.19 0.49
C GLY A 245 -21.02 -2.88 -0.74
N ALA A 246 -20.94 -2.21 -1.89
CA ALA A 246 -21.43 -2.71 -3.18
C ALA A 246 -20.47 -3.68 -3.89
N TYR A 247 -19.30 -3.95 -3.33
CA TYR A 247 -18.27 -4.82 -3.90
C TYR A 247 -18.25 -6.16 -3.19
N HIS A 248 -18.00 -7.22 -3.95
CA HIS A 248 -18.04 -8.58 -3.43
C HIS A 248 -16.87 -9.40 -3.95
N GLY A 249 -16.26 -10.20 -3.08
CA GLY A 249 -15.11 -11.03 -3.37
C GLY A 249 -15.33 -12.46 -2.94
N LEU A 250 -14.85 -13.41 -3.72
CA LEU A 250 -14.84 -14.84 -3.39
C LEU A 250 -13.38 -15.29 -3.15
N LEU A 251 -13.12 -15.82 -1.97
CA LEU A 251 -11.84 -16.40 -1.56
C LEU A 251 -11.92 -17.90 -1.73
N LEU A 252 -11.18 -18.45 -2.70
CA LEU A 252 -11.29 -19.84 -3.12
C LEU A 252 -10.09 -20.65 -2.61
N LEU A 253 -10.34 -21.91 -2.26
CA LEU A 253 -9.31 -22.90 -1.98
C LEU A 253 -9.06 -23.65 -3.28
N ASP A 254 -8.03 -23.23 -4.00
CA ASP A 254 -7.66 -23.81 -5.27
C ASP A 254 -6.13 -23.72 -5.46
N HIS A 255 -5.52 -24.89 -5.44
CA HIS A 255 -4.08 -25.13 -5.61
C HIS A 255 -3.87 -26.61 -5.97
N PRO A 256 -2.69 -27.05 -6.48
CA PRO A 256 -2.51 -28.43 -6.94
C PRO A 256 -2.88 -29.53 -5.92
N GLY A 257 -2.70 -29.31 -4.61
CA GLY A 257 -3.11 -30.27 -3.56
C GLY A 257 -4.60 -30.25 -3.17
N SER A 258 -5.41 -29.35 -3.73
CA SER A 258 -6.85 -29.17 -3.48
C SER A 258 -7.45 -28.44 -4.68
N PRO A 259 -7.46 -29.08 -5.86
CA PRO A 259 -7.85 -28.44 -7.10
C PRO A 259 -9.37 -28.26 -7.14
N ILE A 260 -9.81 -27.08 -7.57
CA ILE A 260 -11.24 -26.70 -7.50
C ILE A 260 -12.16 -27.54 -8.39
N ASP A 261 -11.63 -28.14 -9.45
CA ASP A 261 -12.37 -29.02 -10.38
C ASP A 261 -12.73 -30.37 -9.78
N GLN A 262 -12.16 -30.70 -8.62
CA GLN A 262 -12.47 -31.92 -7.85
C GLN A 262 -13.36 -31.65 -6.63
N ASP A 263 -13.66 -30.38 -6.32
CA ASP A 263 -14.46 -29.98 -5.16
C ASP A 263 -15.86 -29.47 -5.57
N PHE A 264 -16.76 -30.42 -5.82
CA PHE A 264 -18.16 -30.11 -6.15
C PHE A 264 -18.88 -29.26 -5.10
N SER A 265 -18.47 -29.37 -3.83
CA SER A 265 -19.09 -28.62 -2.73
C SER A 265 -18.74 -27.14 -2.82
N GLN A 266 -17.48 -26.82 -3.12
CA GLN A 266 -17.01 -25.47 -3.35
C GLN A 266 -17.62 -24.88 -4.63
N LEU A 267 -17.71 -25.65 -5.72
CA LEU A 267 -18.37 -25.19 -6.95
C LEU A 267 -19.84 -24.81 -6.71
N GLN A 268 -20.60 -25.65 -6.01
CA GLN A 268 -21.99 -25.33 -5.63
C GLN A 268 -22.07 -24.11 -4.71
N TRP A 269 -21.13 -23.97 -3.78
CA TRP A 269 -21.06 -22.82 -2.90
C TRP A 269 -20.83 -21.52 -3.69
N ILE A 270 -19.88 -21.51 -4.64
CA ILE A 270 -19.59 -20.36 -5.50
C ILE A 270 -20.84 -19.93 -6.25
N GLU A 271 -21.51 -20.85 -6.94
CA GLU A 271 -22.69 -20.53 -7.73
C GLU A 271 -23.84 -19.99 -6.87
N ASN A 272 -24.06 -20.59 -5.71
CA ASN A 272 -25.10 -20.13 -4.79
C ASN A 272 -24.77 -18.74 -4.23
N ASP A 273 -23.50 -18.48 -3.94
CA ASP A 273 -23.09 -17.19 -3.43
C ASP A 273 -23.20 -16.08 -4.49
N LEU A 274 -22.76 -16.35 -5.72
CA LEU A 274 -22.95 -15.46 -6.87
C LEU A 274 -24.44 -15.12 -7.09
N ARG A 275 -25.34 -16.12 -6.99
CA ARG A 275 -26.79 -15.90 -7.09
C ARG A 275 -27.31 -14.97 -5.99
N ARG A 276 -26.88 -15.14 -4.74
CA ARG A 276 -27.26 -14.27 -3.61
C ARG A 276 -26.73 -12.85 -3.78
N ASN A 277 -25.56 -12.71 -4.38
CA ASN A 277 -24.84 -11.45 -4.54
C ASN A 277 -24.96 -10.84 -5.95
N LYS A 278 -25.93 -11.27 -6.75
CA LYS A 278 -26.15 -10.79 -8.14
C LYS A 278 -26.31 -9.26 -8.26
N ASN A 279 -26.79 -8.60 -7.19
CA ASN A 279 -27.01 -7.15 -7.18
C ASN A 279 -25.75 -6.32 -6.89
N LYS A 280 -24.61 -6.96 -6.60
CA LYS A 280 -23.35 -6.26 -6.36
C LYS A 280 -22.91 -5.49 -7.61
N LYS A 281 -22.12 -4.43 -7.41
CA LYS A 281 -21.62 -3.59 -8.51
C LYS A 281 -20.51 -4.30 -9.27
N LEU A 282 -19.63 -4.98 -8.55
CA LEU A 282 -18.48 -5.67 -9.07
C LEU A 282 -18.17 -6.87 -8.17
N THR A 283 -17.90 -8.01 -8.81
CA THR A 283 -17.45 -9.23 -8.16
C THR A 283 -16.01 -9.54 -8.57
N PHE A 284 -15.19 -10.00 -7.62
CA PHE A 284 -13.83 -10.47 -7.88
C PHE A 284 -13.59 -11.88 -7.31
N LEU A 285 -12.80 -12.68 -8.02
CA LEU A 285 -12.41 -14.02 -7.62
C LEU A 285 -10.96 -14.01 -7.17
N CYS A 286 -10.64 -14.77 -6.12
CA CYS A 286 -9.28 -14.89 -5.60
C CYS A 286 -8.94 -16.36 -5.37
N THR A 287 -7.76 -16.76 -5.82
CA THR A 287 -7.22 -18.12 -5.67
C THR A 287 -5.69 -18.04 -5.49
N ASN A 288 -5.06 -19.11 -5.01
CA ASN A 288 -3.62 -19.26 -5.10
C ASN A 288 -3.19 -19.72 -6.51
N SER A 289 -3.90 -20.70 -7.09
CA SER A 289 -3.56 -21.26 -8.41
C SER A 289 -3.85 -20.30 -9.56
N ASP A 290 -2.91 -20.18 -10.50
CA ASP A 290 -3.11 -19.48 -11.77
C ASP A 290 -3.64 -20.38 -12.90
N GLU A 291 -4.01 -21.63 -12.60
CA GLU A 291 -4.51 -22.58 -13.61
C GLU A 291 -5.91 -22.25 -14.13
N LEU A 292 -6.68 -21.35 -13.50
CA LEU A 292 -8.01 -20.93 -13.98
C LEU A 292 -9.02 -22.07 -14.22
N ALA A 293 -8.90 -23.19 -13.52
CA ALA A 293 -9.74 -24.38 -13.72
C ALA A 293 -11.24 -24.09 -13.59
N LEU A 294 -11.63 -23.15 -12.71
CA LEU A 294 -13.01 -22.70 -12.57
C LEU A 294 -13.62 -22.19 -13.90
N LEU A 295 -12.84 -21.45 -14.69
CA LEU A 295 -13.31 -20.93 -15.98
C LEU A 295 -13.53 -22.04 -17.00
N ASP A 296 -12.71 -23.09 -16.96
CA ASP A 296 -12.86 -24.23 -17.86
C ASP A 296 -14.10 -25.06 -17.53
N ILE A 297 -14.41 -25.24 -16.24
CA ILE A 297 -15.64 -25.90 -15.80
C ILE A 297 -16.86 -25.12 -16.29
N TRP A 298 -16.89 -23.81 -16.08
CA TRP A 298 -18.00 -22.97 -16.54
C TRP A 298 -18.11 -22.96 -18.07
N ARG A 299 -16.99 -22.98 -18.79
CA ARG A 299 -16.99 -23.07 -20.26
C ARG A 299 -17.54 -24.41 -20.74
N ALA A 300 -17.09 -25.51 -20.15
CA ALA A 300 -17.57 -26.85 -20.49
C ALA A 300 -19.09 -27.00 -20.26
N ASN A 301 -19.63 -26.29 -19.27
CA ASN A 301 -21.05 -26.25 -18.95
C ASN A 301 -21.85 -25.21 -19.75
N GLY A 302 -21.21 -24.42 -20.62
CA GLY A 302 -21.86 -23.35 -21.39
C GLY A 302 -22.33 -22.15 -20.56
N ASN A 303 -21.77 -21.96 -19.36
CA ASN A 303 -22.17 -20.95 -18.39
C ASN A 303 -21.16 -19.80 -18.22
N LEU A 304 -19.97 -19.87 -18.83
CA LEU A 304 -18.89 -18.92 -18.59
C LEU A 304 -19.30 -17.47 -18.83
N GLU A 305 -19.72 -17.13 -20.05
CA GLU A 305 -20.08 -15.77 -20.43
C GLU A 305 -21.27 -15.27 -19.61
N THR A 306 -22.26 -16.13 -19.37
CA THR A 306 -23.43 -15.83 -18.53
C THR A 306 -23.00 -15.46 -17.12
N PHE A 307 -22.12 -16.24 -16.48
CA PHE A 307 -21.71 -15.98 -15.10
C PHE A 307 -20.87 -14.70 -14.99
N ILE A 308 -19.94 -14.49 -15.93
CA ILE A 308 -19.12 -13.28 -15.95
C ILE A 308 -20.00 -12.02 -16.07
N GLU A 309 -20.99 -12.02 -16.95
CA GLU A 309 -21.84 -10.84 -17.15
C GLU A 309 -22.95 -10.70 -16.11
N GLU A 310 -23.68 -11.78 -15.80
CA GLU A 310 -24.81 -11.73 -14.88
C GLU A 310 -24.40 -11.39 -13.45
N TYR A 311 -23.26 -11.93 -13.00
CA TYR A 311 -22.75 -11.71 -11.64
C TYR A 311 -21.63 -10.65 -11.58
N LYS A 312 -21.40 -9.96 -12.70
CA LYS A 312 -20.44 -8.86 -12.84
C LYS A 312 -19.05 -9.22 -12.31
N ILE A 313 -18.57 -10.40 -12.69
CA ILE A 313 -17.21 -10.83 -12.34
C ILE A 313 -16.27 -10.03 -13.24
N ARG A 314 -15.46 -9.14 -12.64
CA ARG A 314 -14.59 -8.22 -13.39
C ARG A 314 -13.11 -8.44 -13.14
N LEU A 315 -12.76 -9.21 -12.11
CA LEU A 315 -11.38 -9.42 -11.71
C LEU A 315 -11.18 -10.85 -11.20
N PHE A 316 -10.09 -11.49 -11.64
CA PHE A 316 -9.62 -12.78 -11.17
C PHE A 316 -8.16 -12.63 -10.71
N LEU A 317 -7.95 -12.70 -9.39
CA LEU A 317 -6.67 -12.55 -8.72
C LEU A 317 -6.08 -13.92 -8.41
N THR A 318 -4.84 -14.16 -8.83
CA THR A 318 -4.14 -15.42 -8.57
C THR A 318 -2.76 -15.20 -7.97
N GLY A 319 -2.25 -16.23 -7.30
CA GLY A 319 -0.85 -16.28 -6.96
C GLY A 319 0.03 -16.61 -8.16
N GLY A 320 1.34 -16.51 -7.95
CA GLY A 320 2.33 -16.74 -9.00
C GLY A 320 3.73 -16.31 -8.59
N SER A 321 4.72 -16.78 -9.35
CA SER A 321 6.11 -16.36 -9.18
C SER A 321 6.47 -15.10 -9.97
N THR A 322 5.70 -14.77 -11.00
CA THR A 322 5.91 -13.60 -11.86
C THR A 322 4.60 -12.92 -12.22
N ASP A 323 4.69 -11.67 -12.67
CA ASP A 323 3.57 -10.99 -13.29
C ASP A 323 3.09 -11.72 -14.55
N TRP A 324 1.83 -11.50 -14.92
CA TRP A 324 1.25 -12.07 -16.13
C TRP A 324 1.71 -11.32 -17.40
N ASP A 325 1.99 -12.08 -18.45
CA ASP A 325 2.54 -11.60 -19.73
C ASP A 325 1.49 -11.37 -20.82
N PHE A 326 0.21 -11.47 -20.47
CA PHE A 326 -0.95 -11.40 -21.36
C PHE A 326 -1.07 -12.53 -22.41
N LYS A 327 -0.17 -13.52 -22.40
CA LYS A 327 -0.16 -14.62 -23.37
C LYS A 327 -0.55 -15.93 -22.71
N GLU A 328 0.03 -16.20 -21.55
CA GLU A 328 -0.28 -17.39 -20.77
C GLU A 328 -1.78 -17.41 -20.46
N PHE A 329 -2.47 -18.54 -20.68
CA PHE A 329 -3.92 -18.65 -20.46
C PHE A 329 -4.82 -17.69 -21.25
N ALA A 330 -4.32 -16.96 -22.27
CA ALA A 330 -5.14 -16.06 -23.08
C ALA A 330 -6.34 -16.78 -23.73
N ASP A 331 -6.15 -18.04 -24.15
CA ASP A 331 -7.23 -18.88 -24.69
C ASP A 331 -8.31 -19.17 -23.64
N ARG A 332 -7.94 -19.33 -22.36
CA ARG A 332 -8.90 -19.53 -21.26
C ARG A 332 -9.69 -18.26 -20.93
N LEU A 333 -9.26 -17.09 -21.39
CA LEU A 333 -9.96 -15.80 -21.24
C LEU A 333 -10.76 -15.41 -22.50
N LYS A 334 -10.70 -16.22 -23.57
CA LYS A 334 -11.47 -15.98 -24.78
C LYS A 334 -12.97 -16.03 -24.48
N GLY A 335 -13.72 -15.04 -24.98
CA GLY A 335 -15.16 -14.91 -24.80
C GLY A 335 -15.58 -13.98 -23.64
N VAL A 336 -14.65 -13.58 -22.77
CA VAL A 336 -14.95 -12.80 -21.55
C VAL A 336 -14.11 -11.52 -21.45
N PRO A 337 -14.24 -10.57 -22.41
CA PRO A 337 -13.36 -9.39 -22.51
C PRO A 337 -13.47 -8.41 -21.33
N THR A 338 -14.53 -8.52 -20.53
CA THR A 338 -14.79 -7.71 -19.33
C THR A 338 -14.08 -8.26 -18.09
N LEU A 339 -13.62 -9.52 -18.12
CA LEU A 339 -12.88 -10.15 -17.04
C LEU A 339 -11.40 -9.78 -17.13
N GLN A 340 -10.88 -9.14 -16.09
CA GLN A 340 -9.45 -8.87 -15.95
C GLN A 340 -8.79 -10.01 -15.17
N PHE A 341 -7.79 -10.67 -15.76
CA PHE A 341 -6.95 -11.64 -15.05
C PHE A 341 -5.68 -10.95 -14.54
N VAL A 342 -5.35 -11.18 -13.28
CA VAL A 342 -4.25 -10.53 -12.58
C VAL A 342 -3.47 -11.56 -11.78
N ARG A 343 -2.22 -11.77 -12.18
CA ARG A 343 -1.22 -12.54 -11.43
C ARG A 343 -0.15 -11.58 -10.92
N THR A 344 0.09 -11.59 -9.62
CA THR A 344 1.06 -10.69 -8.97
C THR A 344 2.36 -11.43 -8.70
N HIS A 345 3.49 -10.80 -9.04
CA HIS A 345 4.83 -11.29 -8.72
C HIS A 345 5.01 -11.53 -7.20
N GLN A 346 5.95 -12.39 -6.83
CA GLN A 346 6.25 -12.75 -5.43
C GLN A 346 6.47 -11.54 -4.52
N SER A 347 5.82 -11.56 -3.36
CA SER A 347 5.92 -10.59 -2.28
C SER A 347 7.02 -10.96 -1.28
N SER A 348 8.18 -11.40 -1.77
CA SER A 348 9.37 -11.67 -0.97
C SER A 348 10.67 -11.49 -1.76
N THR A 349 11.80 -11.63 -1.07
CA THR A 349 13.13 -11.60 -1.65
C THR A 349 13.55 -12.93 -2.30
N SER A 350 12.62 -13.84 -2.57
CA SER A 350 12.97 -15.12 -3.17
C SER A 350 13.48 -14.93 -4.60
N LEU A 351 14.41 -15.78 -5.01
CA LEU A 351 15.00 -15.86 -6.35
C LEU A 351 14.47 -17.07 -7.14
N ARG A 352 13.42 -17.74 -6.63
CA ARG A 352 12.83 -18.93 -7.23
C ARG A 352 11.91 -18.57 -8.39
N ASP A 353 11.77 -19.46 -9.38
CA ASP A 353 10.74 -19.41 -10.43
C ASP A 353 10.65 -18.06 -11.17
N ARG A 354 11.82 -17.45 -11.45
CA ARG A 354 12.02 -16.14 -12.11
C ARG A 354 11.77 -14.90 -11.23
N ALA A 355 11.56 -15.07 -9.93
CA ALA A 355 11.51 -13.95 -9.01
C ALA A 355 12.83 -13.17 -8.97
N LEU A 356 12.74 -11.85 -8.73
CA LEU A 356 13.85 -10.91 -8.89
C LEU A 356 14.67 -10.68 -7.61
N GLY A 357 14.36 -11.36 -6.50
CA GLY A 357 15.04 -11.15 -5.21
C GLY A 357 14.66 -9.86 -4.51
N ILE A 358 13.61 -9.19 -4.98
CA ILE A 358 12.99 -8.00 -4.40
C ILE A 358 11.51 -8.34 -4.26
N SER A 359 10.87 -7.94 -3.16
CA SER A 359 9.45 -8.19 -2.98
C SER A 359 8.63 -7.31 -3.91
N HIS A 360 7.52 -7.83 -4.43
CA HIS A 360 6.57 -7.09 -5.23
C HIS A 360 5.19 -7.05 -4.57
N TYR A 361 4.42 -6.03 -4.92
CA TYR A 361 3.01 -5.92 -4.57
C TYR A 361 2.24 -5.26 -5.71
N ARG A 362 0.93 -5.47 -5.76
CA ARG A 362 0.09 -4.82 -6.78
C ARG A 362 -0.94 -3.92 -6.13
N VAL A 363 -1.06 -2.71 -6.64
CA VAL A 363 -2.12 -1.77 -6.27
C VAL A 363 -3.24 -1.91 -7.29
N ILE A 364 -4.46 -2.12 -6.81
CA ILE A 364 -5.66 -2.17 -7.64
C ILE A 364 -6.54 -1.01 -7.22
N GLU A 365 -6.64 -0.02 -8.10
CA GLU A 365 -7.51 1.14 -7.93
C GLU A 365 -8.87 0.84 -8.53
N VAL A 366 -9.91 1.05 -7.72
CA VAL A 366 -11.31 0.81 -8.06
C VAL A 366 -12.00 2.16 -8.11
N LYS A 367 -12.61 2.49 -9.24
CA LYS A 367 -13.43 3.69 -9.41
C LYS A 367 -14.79 3.31 -9.99
N GLY A 368 -15.75 3.12 -9.11
CA GLY A 368 -17.04 2.58 -9.49
C GLY A 368 -16.89 1.14 -9.96
N ASP A 369 -17.03 0.89 -11.26
CA ASP A 369 -16.83 -0.41 -11.91
C ASP A 369 -15.53 -0.47 -12.74
N GLN A 370 -14.76 0.63 -12.77
CA GLN A 370 -13.48 0.72 -13.45
C GLN A 370 -12.36 0.22 -12.55
N LEU A 371 -11.38 -0.46 -13.15
CA LEU A 371 -10.22 -1.03 -12.49
C LEU A 371 -8.94 -0.51 -13.15
N ALA A 372 -7.95 -0.12 -12.35
CA ALA A 372 -6.59 0.17 -12.80
C ALA A 372 -5.59 -0.59 -11.91
N PHE A 373 -4.72 -1.39 -12.51
CA PHE A 373 -3.85 -2.32 -11.78
C PHE A 373 -2.51 -2.62 -12.47
N VAL A 374 -2.24 -1.96 -13.61
CA VAL A 374 -0.97 -2.10 -14.33
C VAL A 374 -0.08 -0.93 -13.93
N TYR A 375 1.04 -1.23 -13.29
CA TYR A 375 2.02 -0.21 -12.94
C TYR A 375 2.87 0.17 -14.16
N PRO A 376 3.09 1.48 -14.42
CA PRO A 376 3.98 1.92 -15.49
C PRO A 376 5.46 1.77 -15.05
N ASP A 377 6.18 0.76 -15.55
CA ASP A 377 7.63 0.63 -15.34
C ASP A 377 8.43 1.16 -16.54
N ASP A 378 9.29 2.15 -16.30
CA ASP A 378 10.16 2.77 -17.31
C ASP A 378 11.24 1.84 -17.85
N ASN A 379 11.65 0.86 -17.05
CA ASN A 379 12.75 -0.02 -17.38
C ASN A 379 12.25 -1.35 -17.95
N ALA A 380 10.94 -1.54 -18.01
CA ALA A 380 10.36 -2.74 -18.56
C ALA A 380 10.62 -2.82 -20.07
N ALA A 381 11.42 -3.81 -20.46
CA ALA A 381 11.61 -4.16 -21.86
C ALA A 381 10.36 -4.82 -22.47
N GLU A 382 9.53 -5.43 -21.61
CA GLU A 382 8.36 -6.21 -22.01
C GLU A 382 7.06 -5.54 -21.53
N LYS A 383 6.01 -5.68 -22.35
CA LYS A 383 4.66 -5.25 -21.99
C LYS A 383 4.02 -6.33 -21.11
N LEU A 384 4.33 -6.30 -19.81
CA LEU A 384 3.71 -7.16 -18.79
C LEU A 384 2.73 -6.35 -17.95
N GLN A 385 1.92 -7.05 -17.17
CA GLN A 385 1.19 -6.42 -16.08
C GLN A 385 2.14 -6.16 -14.90
N HIS A 386 3.02 -5.18 -14.98
CA HIS A 386 4.02 -4.99 -13.93
C HIS A 386 3.37 -4.72 -12.56
N SER A 387 3.87 -5.43 -11.55
CA SER A 387 3.67 -5.14 -10.13
C SER A 387 4.74 -4.17 -9.64
N ILE A 388 4.51 -3.55 -8.49
CA ILE A 388 5.42 -2.57 -7.91
C ILE A 388 6.50 -3.28 -7.08
N PRO A 389 7.79 -3.08 -7.39
CA PRO A 389 8.87 -3.55 -6.51
C PRO A 389 8.91 -2.71 -5.22
N SER A 390 9.10 -3.37 -4.08
CA SER A 390 9.20 -2.74 -2.77
C SER A 390 10.43 -1.83 -2.64
N GLY A 391 10.39 -0.95 -1.65
CA GLY A 391 11.44 0.00 -1.35
C GLY A 391 11.44 1.20 -2.31
N ARG A 392 10.33 1.55 -2.95
CA ARG A 392 10.24 2.69 -3.87
C ARG A 392 9.40 3.83 -3.33
N LEU A 393 8.59 3.60 -2.30
CA LEU A 393 7.88 4.63 -1.55
C LEU A 393 8.27 4.53 -0.07
N ARG A 394 8.85 5.60 0.47
CA ARG A 394 9.55 5.59 1.78
C ARG A 394 9.25 6.82 2.61
N THR A 395 9.39 6.70 3.93
CA THR A 395 9.35 7.84 4.86
C THR A 395 10.67 8.05 5.58
N PHE A 396 11.01 9.31 5.81
CA PHE A 396 12.15 9.73 6.63
C PHE A 396 11.68 10.72 7.68
N PHE A 397 11.82 10.38 8.96
CA PHE A 397 11.44 11.28 10.06
C PHE A 397 12.64 12.11 10.53
N ASP A 398 12.43 13.39 10.83
CA ASP A 398 13.46 14.27 11.39
C ASP A 398 13.60 14.14 12.92
N SER A 399 12.71 13.38 13.55
CA SER A 399 12.59 13.15 15.00
C SER A 399 11.88 11.82 15.27
N PRO A 400 11.98 11.24 16.49
CA PRO A 400 11.24 10.04 16.85
C PRO A 400 9.72 10.22 16.71
N ASN A 401 9.06 9.31 16.00
CA ASN A 401 7.61 9.30 15.81
C ASN A 401 6.89 8.39 16.83
N ASP A 402 7.24 8.56 18.10
CA ASP A 402 6.79 7.76 19.24
C ASP A 402 5.94 8.55 20.24
N GLY A 403 5.63 9.81 19.92
CA GLY A 403 4.84 10.70 20.78
C GLY A 403 5.65 11.53 21.78
N THR A 404 6.98 11.38 21.83
CA THR A 404 7.83 12.15 22.75
C THR A 404 8.19 13.54 22.23
N ALA A 405 8.18 13.75 20.91
CA ALA A 405 8.56 15.01 20.28
C ALA A 405 7.39 16.00 20.20
N ALA A 406 7.63 17.26 20.56
CA ALA A 406 6.67 18.35 20.40
C ALA A 406 6.43 18.74 18.93
N ARG A 407 7.39 18.41 18.06
CA ARG A 407 7.37 18.65 16.61
C ARG A 407 7.91 17.42 15.90
N VAL A 408 7.17 16.90 14.93
CA VAL A 408 7.56 15.77 14.09
C VAL A 408 7.49 16.18 12.63
N GLY A 409 8.63 16.12 11.93
CA GLY A 409 8.70 16.24 10.48
C GLY A 409 8.88 14.90 9.81
N VAL A 410 8.22 14.69 8.68
CA VAL A 410 8.38 13.50 7.84
C VAL A 410 8.54 13.91 6.38
N THR A 411 9.47 13.28 5.67
CA THR A 411 9.57 13.35 4.21
C THR A 411 9.10 12.02 3.62
N ILE A 412 8.06 12.05 2.81
CA ILE A 412 7.58 10.91 2.03
C ILE A 412 8.20 11.02 0.64
N GLN A 413 9.04 10.05 0.27
CA GLN A 413 9.67 9.98 -1.04
C GLN A 413 8.99 8.93 -1.89
N ASN A 414 8.57 9.31 -3.10
CA ASN A 414 8.02 8.42 -4.11
C ASN A 414 9.00 8.33 -5.29
N ALA A 415 9.64 7.17 -5.46
CA ALA A 415 10.49 6.89 -6.62
C ALA A 415 9.75 6.17 -7.75
N LEU A 416 8.44 5.95 -7.60
CA LEU A 416 7.60 5.29 -8.57
C LEU A 416 7.17 6.26 -9.68
N ASN A 417 6.87 5.70 -10.84
CA ASN A 417 6.44 6.41 -12.03
C ASN A 417 4.91 6.67 -12.04
N GLN A 418 4.29 6.59 -10.86
CA GLN A 418 2.89 6.86 -10.60
C GLN A 418 2.79 7.65 -9.30
N GLY A 419 1.92 8.67 -9.30
CA GLY A 419 1.57 9.42 -8.10
C GLY A 419 0.50 8.70 -7.29
N PHE A 420 0.46 8.94 -5.99
CA PHE A 420 -0.56 8.39 -5.11
C PHE A 420 -1.28 9.53 -4.39
N ASP A 421 -2.54 9.72 -4.78
CA ASP A 421 -3.44 10.61 -4.05
C ASP A 421 -3.79 9.99 -2.70
N ASN A 422 -4.00 10.86 -1.70
CA ASN A 422 -4.39 10.49 -0.34
C ASN A 422 -3.48 9.42 0.31
N ALA A 423 -2.17 9.46 0.05
CA ALA A 423 -1.22 8.67 0.82
C ALA A 423 -1.33 9.06 2.31
N GLN A 424 -1.25 8.11 3.23
CA GLN A 424 -1.47 8.36 4.66
C GLN A 424 -0.24 8.09 5.50
N VAL A 425 0.00 8.96 6.48
CA VAL A 425 1.03 8.79 7.50
C VAL A 425 0.45 9.10 8.88
N TRP A 426 0.88 8.33 9.87
CA TRP A 426 0.56 8.59 11.27
C TRP A 426 1.67 9.39 11.92
N LEU A 427 1.34 10.57 12.47
CA LEU A 427 2.26 11.45 13.20
C LEU A 427 1.86 11.48 14.67
N ARG A 428 2.82 11.19 15.55
CA ARG A 428 2.63 11.20 17.01
C ARG A 428 3.33 12.41 17.61
N VAL A 429 2.55 13.36 18.12
CA VAL A 429 3.05 14.63 18.63
C VAL A 429 2.73 14.76 20.11
N ALA A 430 3.74 15.02 20.94
CA ALA A 430 3.59 15.19 22.37
C ALA A 430 2.50 16.24 22.69
N LYS A 431 1.66 15.97 23.69
CA LYS A 431 0.60 16.92 24.04
C LYS A 431 1.14 18.16 24.74
N LYS A 432 0.42 19.27 24.52
CA LYS A 432 0.55 20.53 25.26
C LYS A 432 -0.86 21.01 25.61
N GLY A 433 -1.38 20.49 26.72
CA GLY A 433 -2.81 20.62 27.06
C GLY A 433 -3.71 19.88 26.05
N ASP A 434 -4.94 20.35 25.87
CA ASP A 434 -5.94 19.71 25.00
C ASP A 434 -5.94 20.25 23.56
N ALA A 435 -5.03 21.16 23.22
CA ALA A 435 -4.91 21.71 21.88
C ALA A 435 -4.39 20.62 20.92
N LYS A 436 -5.11 20.41 19.80
CA LYS A 436 -4.68 19.49 18.73
C LYS A 436 -3.47 20.08 17.98
N PRO A 437 -2.57 19.24 17.43
CA PRO A 437 -1.40 19.72 16.70
C PRO A 437 -1.76 20.46 15.42
N THR A 438 -0.96 21.45 15.06
CA THR A 438 -0.97 22.08 13.73
C THR A 438 -0.16 21.22 12.77
N ILE A 439 -0.69 20.93 11.58
CA ILE A 439 -0.06 20.04 10.59
C ILE A 439 -0.07 20.69 9.21
N GLU A 440 1.10 20.74 8.55
CA GLU A 440 1.26 21.31 7.20
C GLU A 440 2.39 20.65 6.40
N PRO A 441 2.29 20.58 5.06
CA PRO A 441 1.05 20.51 4.29
C PRO A 441 0.32 19.18 4.57
N GLY A 442 -0.95 19.09 4.18
CA GLY A 442 -1.73 17.85 4.25
C GLY A 442 -3.11 18.05 4.87
N ARG A 443 -3.94 17.02 4.78
CA ARG A 443 -5.29 17.01 5.37
C ARG A 443 -5.34 16.03 6.53
N VAL A 444 -5.61 16.53 7.72
CA VAL A 444 -5.85 15.69 8.90
C VAL A 444 -7.17 14.93 8.70
N LEU A 445 -7.10 13.60 8.63
CA LEU A 445 -8.28 12.74 8.50
C LEU A 445 -8.91 12.47 9.85
N ASN A 446 -8.08 12.15 10.85
CA ASN A 446 -8.50 12.01 12.23
C ASN A 446 -7.35 12.34 13.20
N THR A 447 -7.73 12.61 14.45
CA THR A 447 -6.80 12.84 15.55
C THR A 447 -7.29 12.04 16.74
N LEU A 448 -6.48 11.10 17.21
CA LEU A 448 -6.76 10.28 18.36
C LEU A 448 -6.00 10.82 19.57
N ASP A 449 -6.71 10.89 20.69
CA ASP A 449 -6.11 11.13 21.99
C ASP A 449 -5.50 9.81 22.50
N ALA A 450 -4.17 9.73 22.57
CA ALA A 450 -3.45 8.56 23.05
C ALA A 450 -2.99 8.69 24.52
N GLY A 451 -3.51 9.67 25.27
CA GLY A 451 -3.07 10.02 26.62
C GLY A 451 -2.02 11.13 26.58
N ASP A 452 -0.74 10.77 26.45
CA ASP A 452 0.39 11.70 26.54
C ASP A 452 0.73 12.41 25.21
N TYR A 453 0.18 11.92 24.10
CA TYR A 453 0.38 12.48 22.77
C TYR A 453 -0.90 12.44 21.93
N TRP A 454 -0.88 13.19 20.84
CA TRP A 454 -1.86 13.12 19.77
C TRP A 454 -1.35 12.22 18.65
N ALA A 455 -2.13 11.22 18.26
CA ALA A 455 -1.87 10.42 17.07
C ALA A 455 -2.72 10.94 15.92
N CYS A 456 -2.09 11.52 14.91
CA CYS A 456 -2.74 12.20 13.80
C CYS A 456 -2.59 11.37 12.52
N ASN A 457 -3.70 10.95 11.93
CA ASN A 457 -3.69 10.36 10.59
C ASN A 457 -3.79 11.48 9.56
N VAL A 458 -2.76 11.63 8.73
CA VAL A 458 -2.64 12.75 7.78
C VAL A 458 -2.61 12.18 6.36
N ALA A 459 -3.52 12.67 5.52
CA ALA A 459 -3.52 12.39 4.09
C ALA A 459 -2.73 13.46 3.32
N VAL A 460 -1.97 13.03 2.33
CA VAL A 460 -1.19 13.89 1.45
C VAL A 460 -1.05 13.25 0.08
N ASP A 461 -1.11 14.06 -0.97
CA ASP A 461 -0.88 13.58 -2.34
C ASP A 461 0.62 13.53 -2.59
N VAL A 462 1.11 12.40 -3.10
CA VAL A 462 2.54 12.18 -3.36
C VAL A 462 2.74 11.93 -4.86
N PRO A 463 3.12 12.97 -5.62
CA PRO A 463 3.34 12.87 -7.07
C PRO A 463 4.36 11.79 -7.47
N ASP A 464 4.35 11.37 -8.72
CA ASP A 464 5.35 10.46 -9.28
C ASP A 464 6.76 11.03 -9.18
N LYS A 465 7.76 10.19 -8.87
CA LYS A 465 9.18 10.56 -8.79
C LYS A 465 9.47 11.83 -7.97
N SER A 466 8.71 12.02 -6.90
CA SER A 466 8.70 13.22 -6.07
C SER A 466 9.06 12.95 -4.60
N ALA A 467 9.05 14.01 -3.80
CA ALA A 467 8.99 13.89 -2.35
C ALA A 467 8.11 15.01 -1.79
N VAL A 468 7.39 14.72 -0.72
CA VAL A 468 6.60 15.69 0.04
C VAL A 468 7.06 15.68 1.49
N ARG A 469 7.30 16.86 2.05
CA ARG A 469 7.67 17.01 3.46
C ARG A 469 6.49 17.59 4.24
N LEU A 470 6.14 16.94 5.34
CA LEU A 470 5.11 17.34 6.28
C LEU A 470 5.72 17.63 7.65
N VAL A 471 5.10 18.52 8.41
CA VAL A 471 5.42 18.81 9.79
C VAL A 471 4.15 18.88 10.61
N ALA A 472 4.15 18.21 11.76
CA ALA A 472 3.14 18.34 12.81
C ALA A 472 3.80 18.92 14.07
N SER A 473 3.15 19.88 14.71
CA SER A 473 3.64 20.49 15.96
C SER A 473 2.52 20.80 16.93
N ASN A 474 2.79 20.65 18.23
CA ASN A 474 1.88 21.11 19.29
C ASN A 474 1.93 22.64 19.52
N ASN A 475 2.78 23.34 18.79
CA ASN A 475 2.87 24.80 18.75
C ASN A 475 2.82 25.26 17.28
N ALA A 476 1.82 26.06 16.93
CA ALA A 476 1.59 26.50 15.56
C ALA A 476 2.77 27.31 14.99
N ASP A 477 3.49 28.07 15.82
CA ASP A 477 4.64 28.87 15.40
C ASP A 477 5.85 28.03 14.94
N ASP A 478 5.89 26.75 15.31
CA ASP A 478 6.96 25.83 14.91
C ASP A 478 6.70 25.19 13.52
N VAL A 479 5.54 25.48 12.93
CA VAL A 479 5.18 25.11 11.57
C VAL A 479 5.50 26.31 10.65
N PRO A 480 6.52 26.22 9.78
CA PRO A 480 6.91 27.34 8.93
C PRO A 480 5.74 27.78 8.04
N PRO A 481 5.46 29.09 7.90
CA PRO A 481 4.38 29.56 7.02
C PRO A 481 4.68 29.20 5.56
N ALA A 482 3.63 29.07 4.75
CA ALA A 482 3.79 28.92 3.30
C ALA A 482 4.36 30.21 2.69
N LEU A 483 5.19 30.07 1.65
CA LEU A 483 5.57 31.22 0.83
C LEU A 483 4.31 31.80 0.18
N PRO A 484 4.07 33.11 0.26
CA PRO A 484 2.87 33.73 -0.31
C PRO A 484 3.06 33.97 -1.81
N ILE A 485 3.34 32.91 -2.56
CA ILE A 485 3.49 32.91 -4.02
C ILE A 485 2.44 31.97 -4.60
N ASP A 486 1.53 32.52 -5.39
CA ASP A 486 0.60 31.72 -6.19
C ASP A 486 1.29 31.30 -7.49
N VAL A 487 1.13 30.04 -7.88
CA VAL A 487 1.65 29.50 -9.14
C VAL A 487 0.48 29.14 -10.06
N ALA A 488 0.45 29.70 -11.25
CA ALA A 488 -0.48 29.32 -12.31
C ALA A 488 0.26 28.74 -13.52
N PHE A 489 -0.36 27.78 -14.19
CA PHE A 489 0.19 27.12 -15.37
C PHE A 489 -0.56 27.56 -16.64
N GLU A 490 0.18 27.95 -17.67
CA GLU A 490 -0.36 28.34 -18.97
C GLU A 490 0.35 27.56 -20.09
N GLY A 491 -0.45 26.92 -20.96
CA GLY A 491 0.04 26.12 -22.08
C GLY A 491 -0.69 24.78 -22.24
N PRO A 492 -0.29 23.96 -23.21
CA PRO A 492 -0.86 22.63 -23.42
C PRO A 492 -0.46 21.67 -22.28
N ARG A 493 -1.33 20.68 -22.02
CA ARG A 493 -1.09 19.60 -21.04
C ARG A 493 -0.54 18.33 -21.66
N GLU A 494 -0.58 18.20 -22.97
CA GLU A 494 -0.03 17.07 -23.71
C GLU A 494 1.30 17.49 -24.33
N TRP A 495 2.38 16.80 -23.97
CA TRP A 495 3.73 17.13 -24.41
C TRP A 495 4.31 15.97 -25.21
N SER A 496 4.44 16.17 -26.52
CA SER A 496 5.13 15.23 -27.40
C SER A 496 6.62 15.55 -27.46
N PHE A 497 7.43 14.64 -26.92
CA PHE A 497 8.87 14.75 -26.85
C PHE A 497 9.55 14.00 -28.01
N SER A 498 10.42 14.67 -28.74
CA SER A 498 11.27 14.04 -29.76
C SER A 498 12.66 13.76 -29.20
N PRO A 499 13.25 12.58 -29.48
CA PRO A 499 14.63 12.29 -29.10
C PRO A 499 15.59 13.21 -29.85
N LYS A 500 16.66 13.60 -29.16
CA LYS A 500 17.78 14.39 -29.67
C LYS A 500 19.07 13.78 -29.13
N SER A 501 20.15 13.93 -29.90
CA SER A 501 21.48 13.51 -29.48
C SER A 501 22.43 14.70 -29.57
N THR A 502 23.31 14.84 -28.59
CA THR A 502 24.44 15.76 -28.69
C THR A 502 25.53 15.18 -29.60
N GLN A 503 26.46 16.02 -30.03
CA GLN A 503 27.64 15.58 -30.80
C GLN A 503 28.52 14.55 -30.07
N PHE A 504 28.39 14.43 -28.74
CA PHE A 504 29.12 13.46 -27.92
C PHE A 504 28.28 12.22 -27.58
N GLY A 505 27.12 12.02 -28.22
CA GLY A 505 26.28 10.84 -28.07
C GLY A 505 25.35 10.84 -26.84
N LEU A 506 25.21 11.96 -26.12
CA LEU A 506 24.24 12.05 -25.04
C LEU A 506 22.83 12.20 -25.62
N SER A 507 21.96 11.23 -25.32
CA SER A 507 20.55 11.27 -25.70
C SER A 507 19.73 12.10 -24.70
N TYR A 508 18.82 12.91 -25.22
CA TYR A 508 17.86 13.70 -24.46
C TYR A 508 16.58 13.88 -25.29
N PHE A 509 15.57 14.52 -24.71
CA PHE A 509 14.27 14.70 -25.32
C PHE A 509 13.89 16.18 -25.27
N THR A 510 13.28 16.68 -26.34
CA THR A 510 12.79 18.07 -26.42
C THR A 510 11.35 18.10 -26.86
N CYS A 511 10.55 18.99 -26.28
CA CYS A 511 9.18 19.28 -26.71
C CYS A 511 9.11 20.73 -27.22
N PRO A 512 8.54 21.00 -28.41
CA PRO A 512 8.45 22.35 -28.98
C PRO A 512 7.35 23.21 -28.34
N GLU A 513 6.49 22.62 -27.52
CA GLU A 513 5.37 23.31 -26.90
C GLU A 513 5.82 24.46 -25.99
N LYS A 514 5.04 25.54 -26.02
CA LYS A 514 5.31 26.73 -25.21
C LYS A 514 4.49 26.66 -23.92
N VAL A 515 5.19 26.50 -22.81
CA VAL A 515 4.60 26.46 -21.47
C VAL A 515 5.16 27.62 -20.65
N THR A 516 4.31 28.29 -19.90
CA THR A 516 4.66 29.40 -19.02
C THR A 516 4.12 29.15 -17.62
N LEU A 517 4.95 29.38 -16.60
CA LEU A 517 4.50 29.50 -15.22
C LEU A 517 4.30 30.97 -14.86
N ASN A 518 3.14 31.30 -14.33
CA ASN A 518 2.81 32.64 -13.88
C ASN A 518 2.92 32.67 -12.34
N LEU A 519 3.98 33.30 -11.82
CA LEU A 519 4.20 33.44 -10.36
C LEU A 519 3.65 34.77 -9.87
N THR A 520 2.73 34.74 -8.91
CA THR A 520 2.14 35.96 -8.34
C THR A 520 2.55 36.12 -6.88
N ASN A 521 3.29 37.18 -6.55
CA ASN A 521 3.65 37.49 -5.17
C ASN A 521 2.44 38.12 -4.44
N ARG A 522 1.94 37.45 -3.39
CA ARG A 522 0.80 37.89 -2.56
C ARG A 522 1.23 38.62 -1.29
N ALA A 523 2.53 38.67 -1.00
CA ALA A 523 3.04 39.49 0.10
C ALA A 523 2.94 40.98 -0.22
N LYS A 524 3.04 41.77 0.86
CA LYS A 524 3.14 43.24 0.80
C LYS A 524 4.57 43.72 0.52
N SER A 525 5.53 42.80 0.49
CA SER A 525 6.95 43.06 0.29
C SER A 525 7.48 42.26 -0.90
N THR A 526 8.56 42.75 -1.51
CA THR A 526 9.28 42.02 -2.55
C THR A 526 9.77 40.69 -2.00
N ILE A 527 9.66 39.63 -2.79
CA ILE A 527 10.15 38.28 -2.45
C ILE A 527 11.24 37.88 -3.43
N THR A 528 12.31 37.31 -2.89
CA THR A 528 13.32 36.60 -3.69
C THR A 528 13.06 35.11 -3.59
N CYS A 529 12.93 34.41 -4.72
CA CYS A 529 12.64 32.97 -4.73
C CYS A 529 13.38 32.20 -5.82
N TRP A 530 13.70 30.94 -5.54
CA TRP A 530 14.30 29.99 -6.48
C TRP A 530 13.30 28.86 -6.80
N PRO A 531 12.55 28.95 -7.92
CA PRO A 531 11.64 27.88 -8.31
C PRO A 531 12.43 26.65 -8.78
N ILE A 532 12.07 25.49 -8.25
CA ILE A 532 12.50 24.18 -8.70
C ILE A 532 11.32 23.52 -9.39
N ILE A 533 11.47 23.23 -10.68
CA ILE A 533 10.39 22.75 -11.54
C ILE A 533 10.78 21.35 -12.02
N ARG A 534 9.93 20.35 -11.76
CA ARG A 534 10.21 18.97 -12.11
C ARG A 534 9.03 18.32 -12.81
N VAL A 535 9.29 17.34 -13.65
CA VAL A 535 8.29 16.44 -14.24
C VAL A 535 8.96 15.10 -14.50
N ASN A 536 8.27 14.00 -14.19
CA ASN A 536 8.81 12.65 -14.42
C ASN A 536 10.22 12.46 -13.81
N GLY A 537 10.45 13.04 -12.62
CA GLY A 537 11.72 13.05 -11.91
C GLY A 537 12.82 13.96 -12.49
N GLY A 538 12.69 14.43 -13.73
CA GLY A 538 13.61 15.37 -14.38
C GLY A 538 13.32 16.83 -14.03
N GLU A 539 14.35 17.67 -14.03
CA GLU A 539 14.23 19.12 -13.82
C GLU A 539 13.96 19.84 -15.15
N LEU A 540 12.98 20.74 -15.16
CA LEU A 540 12.74 21.70 -16.24
C LEU A 540 13.35 23.04 -15.85
N HIS A 541 13.84 23.78 -16.84
CA HIS A 541 14.48 25.06 -16.60
C HIS A 541 13.68 26.22 -17.21
N PRO A 542 13.63 27.37 -16.54
CA PRO A 542 13.20 28.61 -17.17
C PRO A 542 14.01 28.92 -18.43
N ASP A 543 13.38 29.49 -19.45
CA ASP A 543 14.08 30.03 -20.62
C ASP A 543 15.00 31.17 -20.17
N ARG A 544 16.32 30.92 -20.25
CA ARG A 544 17.36 31.88 -19.85
C ARG A 544 17.31 33.20 -20.62
N LYS A 545 16.67 33.25 -21.79
CA LYS A 545 16.47 34.50 -22.53
C LYS A 545 15.41 35.38 -21.89
N ALA A 546 14.32 34.77 -21.40
CA ALA A 546 13.24 35.47 -20.72
C ALA A 546 13.56 35.71 -19.23
N VAL A 547 14.31 34.79 -18.63
CA VAL A 547 14.67 34.78 -17.21
C VAL A 547 16.19 34.66 -17.09
N PRO A 548 16.93 35.76 -17.26
CA PRO A 548 18.39 35.73 -17.37
C PRO A 548 19.12 35.40 -16.06
N ARG A 549 18.43 35.46 -14.90
CA ARG A 549 19.04 35.26 -13.59
C ARG A 549 18.08 34.58 -12.62
N LEU A 550 18.63 33.67 -11.81
CA LEU A 550 18.04 33.16 -10.58
C LEU A 550 18.90 33.62 -9.38
N PRO A 551 18.32 33.83 -8.19
CA PRO A 551 16.88 33.73 -7.88
C PRO A 551 16.05 34.86 -8.53
N LEU A 552 14.73 34.67 -8.59
CA LEU A 552 13.77 35.65 -9.11
C LEU A 552 13.43 36.68 -8.04
N THR A 553 13.23 37.93 -8.44
CA THR A 553 12.67 38.98 -7.58
C THR A 553 11.23 39.26 -8.02
N LEU A 554 10.27 38.94 -7.17
CA LEU A 554 8.84 39.15 -7.42
C LEU A 554 8.35 40.38 -6.66
N GLU A 555 7.86 41.38 -7.37
CA GLU A 555 7.29 42.59 -6.77
C GLU A 555 5.91 42.32 -6.14
N PRO A 556 5.55 43.03 -5.05
CA PRO A 556 4.25 42.87 -4.39
C PRO A 556 3.07 42.97 -5.36
N GLY A 557 2.17 41.98 -5.33
CA GLY A 557 0.96 41.93 -6.15
C GLY A 557 1.18 41.73 -7.65
N LYS A 558 2.43 41.63 -8.13
CA LYS A 558 2.71 41.42 -9.56
C LYS A 558 2.80 39.94 -9.89
N THR A 559 2.33 39.62 -11.10
CA THR A 559 2.52 38.32 -11.73
C THR A 559 3.70 38.38 -12.69
N THR A 560 4.66 37.47 -12.52
CA THR A 560 5.85 37.34 -13.37
C THR A 560 5.73 36.06 -14.21
N PRO A 561 5.68 36.17 -15.55
CA PRO A 561 5.67 35.01 -16.43
C PRO A 561 7.07 34.39 -16.54
N ILE A 562 7.13 33.06 -16.49
CA ILE A 562 8.35 32.25 -16.58
C ILE A 562 8.14 31.22 -17.69
N PRO A 563 8.53 31.53 -18.93
CA PRO A 563 8.55 30.56 -20.01
C PRO A 563 9.50 29.41 -19.67
N LEU A 564 9.09 28.17 -19.96
CA LEU A 564 9.87 26.96 -19.67
C LEU A 564 10.49 26.38 -20.94
N VAL A 565 11.68 25.80 -20.78
CA VAL A 565 12.32 24.95 -21.80
C VAL A 565 11.99 23.51 -21.47
N LEU A 566 11.17 22.87 -22.31
CA LEU A 566 10.76 21.47 -22.15
C LEU A 566 11.84 20.53 -22.68
N GLN A 567 12.87 20.29 -21.87
CA GLN A 567 13.98 19.39 -22.17
C GLN A 567 14.18 18.39 -21.02
N LEU A 568 14.20 17.09 -21.34
CA LEU A 568 14.34 16.01 -20.35
C LEU A 568 15.42 15.01 -20.78
N ARG A 569 16.08 14.38 -19.81
CA ARG A 569 17.06 13.30 -20.10
C ARG A 569 16.39 11.96 -20.41
N ARG A 570 15.25 11.71 -19.77
CA ARG A 570 14.44 10.51 -19.92
C ARG A 570 12.98 10.92 -19.91
N ILE A 571 12.16 10.18 -20.66
CA ILE A 571 10.71 10.34 -20.66
C ILE A 571 10.07 9.00 -20.35
N SER A 572 8.93 9.07 -19.70
CA SER A 572 8.07 7.96 -19.37
C SER A 572 6.73 8.34 -19.98
N PRO A 573 6.26 7.67 -21.04
CA PRO A 573 4.98 8.03 -21.63
C PRO A 573 3.83 7.78 -20.66
N GLY A 574 2.86 8.69 -20.62
CA GLY A 574 1.69 8.57 -19.75
C GLY A 574 1.39 9.83 -18.94
N PRO A 575 0.45 9.75 -17.98
CA PRO A 575 0.12 10.85 -17.08
C PRO A 575 1.20 11.06 -16.02
N HIS A 576 1.56 12.31 -15.78
CA HIS A 576 2.54 12.75 -14.78
C HIS A 576 2.08 14.03 -14.09
N ALA A 577 2.62 14.30 -12.92
CA ALA A 577 2.47 15.58 -12.25
C ALA A 577 3.73 16.43 -12.45
N MET A 578 3.57 17.58 -13.11
CA MET A 578 4.57 18.65 -13.07
C MET A 578 4.54 19.28 -11.68
N GLN A 579 5.69 19.36 -11.04
CA GLN A 579 5.88 19.76 -9.64
C GLN A 579 6.67 21.06 -9.58
N ILE A 580 6.19 22.02 -8.80
CA ILE A 580 6.88 23.27 -8.51
C ILE A 580 7.00 23.40 -7.01
N HIS A 581 8.22 23.66 -6.52
CA HIS A 581 8.44 24.14 -5.16
C HIS A 581 9.53 25.21 -5.17
N PHE A 582 9.75 25.84 -4.03
CA PHE A 582 10.73 26.90 -3.88
C PHE A 582 11.77 26.49 -2.84
N LEU A 583 13.03 26.83 -3.10
CA LEU A 583 14.13 26.55 -2.18
C LEU A 583 13.95 27.27 -0.83
N GLU A 584 13.27 28.41 -0.84
CA GLU A 584 13.00 29.23 0.34
C GLU A 584 11.83 28.71 1.20
N ASP A 585 11.05 27.72 0.74
CA ASP A 585 10.05 27.04 1.57
C ASP A 585 10.70 25.87 2.33
N PRO A 586 10.83 25.93 3.67
CA PRO A 586 11.47 24.86 4.44
C PRO A 586 10.76 23.50 4.35
N LEU A 587 9.47 23.51 3.99
CA LEU A 587 8.67 22.29 3.77
C LEU A 587 8.63 21.89 2.29
N SER A 588 9.19 22.71 1.39
CA SER A 588 9.19 22.48 -0.05
C SER A 588 7.78 22.13 -0.56
N ARG A 589 6.76 22.88 -0.13
CA ARG A 589 5.37 22.61 -0.50
C ARG A 589 5.22 22.61 -2.01
N LEU A 590 4.64 21.53 -2.53
CA LEU A 590 4.48 21.34 -3.96
C LEU A 590 3.22 22.06 -4.45
N THR A 591 3.34 22.80 -5.54
CA THR A 591 2.23 23.06 -6.46
C THR A 591 2.33 22.09 -7.63
N THR A 592 1.24 21.42 -7.98
CA THR A 592 1.24 20.38 -9.00
C THR A 592 0.29 20.68 -10.15
N PHE A 593 0.66 20.21 -11.34
CA PHE A 593 -0.13 20.32 -12.56
C PHE A 593 -0.08 19.00 -13.33
N ASN A 594 -1.25 18.40 -13.59
CA ASN A 594 -1.33 17.18 -14.39
C ASN A 594 -0.95 17.46 -15.84
N VAL A 595 -0.06 16.64 -16.39
CA VAL A 595 0.41 16.68 -17.79
C VAL A 595 0.51 15.25 -18.33
N THR A 596 0.49 15.08 -19.64
CA THR A 596 0.67 13.79 -20.30
C THR A 596 1.91 13.87 -21.18
N LEU A 597 2.86 12.98 -20.94
CA LEU A 597 4.08 12.87 -21.74
C LEU A 597 3.86 11.82 -22.83
N ALA A 598 4.24 12.15 -24.07
CA ALA A 598 4.25 11.23 -25.19
C ALA A 598 5.64 11.19 -25.82
N ALA A 599 6.09 10.01 -26.24
CA ALA A 599 7.23 9.89 -27.13
C ALA A 599 6.74 10.11 -28.57
N ALA A 600 7.35 11.05 -29.29
CA ALA A 600 7.10 11.17 -30.72
C ALA A 600 7.53 9.87 -31.44
N PRO A 601 6.80 9.43 -32.48
CA PRO A 601 7.24 8.31 -33.32
C PRO A 601 8.68 8.57 -33.80
N GLN A 602 9.54 7.54 -33.71
CA GLN A 602 10.89 7.62 -34.26
C GLN A 602 10.88 7.69 -35.78
#